data_AF-Q8ZZN3-F1
#
_entry.id   AF-Q8ZZN3-F1
#
_cell.length_a   1.000
_cell.length_b   1.000
_cell.length_c   1.000
_cell.angle_alpha   90.00
_cell.angle_beta   90.00
_cell.angle_gamma   90.00
#
_symmetry.space_group_name_H-M   'P 1'
#
loop_
_entity.id
_entity.type
_entity.pdbx_description
1 polymer ?
#
loop_
_entity_poly.entity_id
_entity_poly.type
_entity_poly.pdbx_seq_one_letter_code
_entity_poly.pdbx_strand_id
1 'polypeptide(L)'
;MVSKPYESLSKAEKYAIRYSLIIIAETVSALALHIARRALGAVPQTPTHALRLLRDSGFLSPRECDELERLVKLRNLLAHRYWAVDDRRVYESVKGDFESLLNFLQRLEMLYGI
;
A
#
# COMPACT_ATOMS: atom_id res chain seq x y z
N MET A 1 -1.19 0.17 16.20
CA MET A 1 0.27 0.03 16.42
C MET A 1 0.57 -1.35 16.99
N VAL A 2 1.52 -2.09 16.41
CA VAL A 2 1.88 -3.42 16.92
C VAL A 2 2.59 -3.25 18.26
N SER A 3 1.88 -3.60 19.34
CA SER A 3 2.32 -3.37 20.73
C SER A 3 3.41 -4.35 21.18
N LYS A 4 3.54 -5.49 20.50
CA LYS A 4 4.47 -6.58 20.84
C LYS A 4 5.82 -6.40 20.13
N PRO A 5 6.97 -6.49 20.84
CA PRO A 5 8.29 -6.50 20.19
C PRO A 5 8.45 -7.69 19.24
N TYR A 6 9.23 -7.53 18.17
CA TYR A 6 9.38 -8.52 17.09
C TYR A 6 9.78 -9.93 17.59
N GLU A 7 10.62 -9.97 18.60
CA GLU A 7 11.19 -11.16 19.24
C GLU A 7 10.11 -11.99 19.95
N SER A 8 9.03 -11.34 20.37
CA SER A 8 7.89 -11.97 21.04
C SER A 8 6.77 -12.43 20.10
N LEU A 9 6.93 -12.19 18.78
CA LEU A 9 5.97 -12.63 17.78
C LEU A 9 6.16 -14.10 17.44
N SER A 10 5.08 -14.84 17.55
CA SER A 10 4.94 -16.19 17.02
C SER A 10 5.08 -16.19 15.49
N LYS A 11 5.36 -17.35 14.93
CA LYS A 11 5.42 -17.55 13.47
C LYS A 11 4.08 -17.18 12.79
N ALA A 12 2.95 -17.49 13.44
CA ALA A 12 1.62 -17.15 12.95
C ALA A 12 1.38 -15.63 12.91
N GLU A 13 1.77 -14.91 13.97
CA GLU A 13 1.67 -13.44 14.00
C GLU A 13 2.51 -12.80 12.89
N LYS A 14 3.73 -13.30 12.63
CA LYS A 14 4.58 -12.81 11.53
C LYS A 14 3.93 -13.03 10.17
N TYR A 15 3.35 -14.21 9.92
CA TYR A 15 2.62 -14.47 8.69
C TYR A 15 1.35 -13.63 8.55
N ALA A 16 0.63 -13.39 9.64
CA ALA A 16 -0.54 -12.51 9.64
C ALA A 16 -0.16 -11.09 9.21
N ILE A 17 0.94 -10.54 9.75
CA ILE A 17 1.46 -9.22 9.34
C ILE A 17 1.80 -9.19 7.85
N ARG A 18 2.51 -10.21 7.34
CA ARG A 18 2.81 -10.31 5.90
C ARG A 18 1.55 -10.32 5.05
N TYR A 19 0.56 -11.12 5.45
CA TYR A 19 -0.70 -11.26 4.73
C TYR A 19 -1.48 -9.94 4.73
N SER A 20 -1.60 -9.25 5.88
CA SER A 20 -2.24 -7.95 5.96
C SER A 20 -1.60 -6.93 5.02
N LEU A 21 -0.26 -6.89 4.94
CA LEU A 21 0.43 -5.99 4.01
C LEU A 21 0.13 -6.29 2.54
N ILE A 22 0.06 -7.58 2.18
CA ILE A 22 -0.33 -7.99 0.82
C ILE A 22 -1.74 -7.46 0.52
N ILE A 23 -2.70 -7.70 1.41
CA ILE A 23 -4.10 -7.26 1.21
C ILE A 23 -4.21 -5.74 1.10
N ILE A 24 -3.53 -4.99 1.96
CA ILE A 24 -3.53 -3.52 1.88
C ILE A 24 -2.96 -3.06 0.53
N ALA A 25 -1.81 -3.59 0.12
CA ALA A 25 -1.18 -3.22 -1.14
C ALA A 25 -2.04 -3.56 -2.37
N GLU A 26 -2.73 -4.70 -2.34
CA GLU A 26 -3.66 -5.10 -3.41
C GLU A 26 -4.89 -4.22 -3.47
N THR A 27 -5.42 -3.83 -2.30
CA THR A 27 -6.55 -2.91 -2.20
C THR A 27 -6.19 -1.54 -2.76
N VAL A 28 -5.05 -0.97 -2.35
CA VAL A 28 -4.52 0.29 -2.90
C VAL A 28 -4.33 0.19 -4.41
N SER A 29 -3.76 -0.92 -4.89
CA SER A 29 -3.53 -1.14 -6.33
C SER A 29 -4.85 -1.16 -7.10
N ALA A 30 -5.85 -1.89 -6.61
CA ALA A 30 -7.16 -1.97 -7.23
C ALA A 30 -7.87 -0.62 -7.25
N LEU A 31 -7.79 0.13 -6.14
CA LEU A 31 -8.40 1.45 -6.01
C LEU A 31 -7.76 2.46 -6.97
N ALA A 32 -6.43 2.52 -7.01
CA ALA A 32 -5.70 3.40 -7.92
C ALA A 32 -6.02 3.09 -9.39
N LEU A 33 -6.05 1.80 -9.77
CA LEU A 33 -6.45 1.38 -11.12
C LEU A 33 -7.90 1.77 -11.44
N HIS A 34 -8.81 1.59 -10.48
CA HIS A 34 -10.21 1.93 -10.64
C HIS A 34 -10.39 3.42 -10.89
N ILE A 35 -9.80 4.27 -10.04
CA ILE A 35 -9.90 5.74 -10.14
C ILE A 35 -9.25 6.22 -11.43
N ALA A 36 -8.05 5.75 -11.77
CA ALA A 36 -7.39 6.15 -13.01
C ALA A 36 -8.24 5.85 -14.25
N ARG A 37 -8.92 4.69 -14.28
CA ARG A 37 -9.78 4.29 -15.40
C ARG A 37 -11.11 5.03 -15.41
N ARG A 38 -11.76 5.18 -14.25
CA ARG A 38 -13.14 5.66 -14.14
C ARG A 38 -13.24 7.17 -14.00
N ALA A 39 -12.35 7.78 -13.22
CA ALA A 39 -12.35 9.22 -12.98
C ALA A 39 -11.49 9.98 -14.00
N LEU A 40 -10.32 9.44 -14.37
CA LEU A 40 -9.39 10.14 -15.28
C LEU A 40 -9.50 9.69 -16.74
N GLY A 41 -10.26 8.63 -17.04
CA GLY A 41 -10.34 8.05 -18.38
C GLY A 41 -9.01 7.49 -18.90
N ALA A 42 -8.02 7.27 -18.02
CA ALA A 42 -6.69 6.83 -18.37
C ALA A 42 -6.57 5.31 -18.41
N VAL A 43 -5.59 4.80 -19.15
CA VAL A 43 -5.30 3.36 -19.27
C VAL A 43 -3.95 3.04 -18.63
N PRO A 44 -3.89 2.92 -17.28
CA PRO A 44 -2.65 2.57 -16.59
C PRO A 44 -2.20 1.15 -16.91
N GLN A 45 -0.91 1.01 -17.19
CA GLN A 45 -0.25 -0.27 -17.49
C GLN A 45 0.10 -1.08 -16.24
N THR A 46 0.33 -0.40 -15.11
CA THR A 46 0.68 -1.01 -13.82
C THR A 46 0.01 -0.24 -12.67
N PRO A 47 -0.12 -0.83 -11.46
CA PRO A 47 -0.62 -0.09 -10.30
C PRO A 47 0.26 1.11 -9.94
N THR A 48 1.58 1.02 -10.10
CA THR A 48 2.48 2.17 -9.86
C THR A 48 2.31 3.26 -10.90
N HIS A 49 2.03 2.91 -12.16
CA HIS A 49 1.65 3.88 -13.19
C HIS A 49 0.32 4.56 -12.82
N ALA A 50 -0.67 3.81 -12.32
CA ALA A 50 -1.92 4.39 -11.84
C ALA A 50 -1.67 5.41 -10.72
N LEU A 51 -0.88 5.08 -9.70
CA LEU A 51 -0.53 6.00 -8.61
C LEU A 51 0.10 7.31 -9.12
N ARG A 52 0.98 7.24 -10.12
CA ARG A 52 1.56 8.44 -10.75
C ARG A 52 0.52 9.29 -11.45
N LEU A 53 -0.41 8.67 -12.19
CA LEU A 53 -1.51 9.40 -12.83
C LEU A 53 -2.41 10.09 -11.81
N LEU A 54 -2.70 9.43 -10.68
CA LEU A 54 -3.44 10.03 -9.57
C LEU A 54 -2.69 11.23 -8.97
N ARG A 55 -1.37 11.11 -8.75
CA ARG A 55 -0.52 12.22 -8.29
C ARG A 55 -0.55 13.39 -9.27
N ASP A 56 -0.34 13.12 -10.56
CA ASP A 56 -0.29 14.15 -11.59
C ASP A 56 -1.64 14.86 -11.75
N SER A 57 -2.74 14.20 -11.36
CA SER A 57 -4.10 14.76 -11.34
C SER A 57 -4.49 15.36 -9.98
N GLY A 58 -3.57 15.46 -9.01
CA GLY A 58 -3.78 16.10 -7.71
C GLY A 58 -4.44 15.23 -6.63
N PHE A 59 -4.72 13.95 -6.89
CA PHE A 59 -5.32 13.04 -5.89
C PHE A 59 -4.33 12.57 -4.83
N LEU A 60 -3.02 12.64 -5.13
CA LEU A 60 -1.94 12.26 -4.24
C LEU A 60 -0.88 13.35 -4.22
N SER A 61 -0.31 13.64 -3.05
CA SER A 61 0.95 14.38 -2.98
C SER A 61 2.11 13.51 -3.50
N PRO A 62 3.26 14.12 -3.86
CA PRO A 62 4.45 13.37 -4.23
C PRO A 62 4.90 12.37 -3.15
N ARG A 63 4.84 12.77 -1.87
CA ARG A 63 5.18 11.91 -0.73
C ARG A 63 4.28 10.69 -0.66
N GLU A 64 2.97 10.88 -0.77
CA GLU A 64 1.99 9.80 -0.70
C GLU A 64 2.14 8.83 -1.88
N CYS A 65 2.38 9.36 -3.08
CA CYS A 65 2.66 8.55 -4.26
C CYS A 65 3.90 7.65 -4.03
N ASP A 66 4.98 8.21 -3.49
CA ASP A 66 6.21 7.46 -3.22
C ASP A 66 6.01 6.38 -2.15
N GLU A 67 5.30 6.68 -1.07
CA GLU A 67 5.01 5.74 0.00
C GLU A 67 4.09 4.60 -0.47
N LEU A 68 3.03 4.91 -1.22
CA LEU A 68 2.13 3.91 -1.79
C LEU A 68 2.82 3.07 -2.88
N GLU A 69 3.71 3.65 -3.70
CA GLU A 69 4.52 2.88 -4.65
C GLU A 69 5.43 1.86 -3.94
N ARG A 70 6.03 2.24 -2.81
CA ARG A 70 6.85 1.32 -2.00
C ARG A 70 6.01 0.18 -1.45
N LEU A 71 4.79 0.48 -0.98
CA LEU A 71 3.85 -0.54 -0.49
C LEU A 71 3.45 -1.54 -1.60
N VAL A 72 3.12 -1.04 -2.79
CA VAL A 72 2.83 -1.89 -3.96
C VAL A 72 4.02 -2.76 -4.36
N LYS A 73 5.25 -2.21 -4.33
CA LYS A 73 6.47 -2.98 -4.63
C LYS A 73 6.76 -4.03 -3.55
N LEU A 74 6.49 -3.72 -2.28
CA LEU A 74 6.66 -4.65 -1.16
C LEU A 74 5.79 -5.90 -1.36
N ARG A 75 4.55 -5.75 -1.83
CA ARG A 75 3.68 -6.90 -2.14
C ARG A 75 4.31 -7.87 -3.13
N ASN A 76 5.04 -7.39 -4.14
CA ASN A 76 5.73 -8.29 -5.08
C ASN A 76 6.85 -9.10 -4.40
N LEU A 77 7.55 -8.52 -3.43
CA LEU A 77 8.53 -9.25 -2.62
C LEU A 77 7.84 -10.29 -1.73
N LEU A 78 6.75 -9.90 -1.06
CA LEU A 78 6.03 -10.78 -0.13
C LEU A 78 5.30 -11.95 -0.82
N ALA A 79 4.80 -11.77 -2.05
CA ALA A 79 4.06 -12.81 -2.77
C ALA A 79 4.96 -13.68 -3.66
N HIS A 80 5.93 -13.10 -4.37
CA HIS A 80 6.68 -13.81 -5.41
C HIS A 80 8.13 -14.12 -5.05
N ARG A 81 8.68 -13.48 -4.00
CA ARG A 81 10.06 -13.70 -3.54
C ARG A 81 10.10 -13.97 -2.03
N TYR A 82 9.07 -14.64 -1.53
CA TYR A 82 8.80 -14.79 -0.10
C TYR A 82 9.94 -15.48 0.68
N TRP A 83 10.78 -16.26 0.00
CA TRP A 83 11.97 -16.90 0.56
C TRP A 83 13.11 -15.93 0.87
N ALA A 84 13.15 -14.76 0.21
CA ALA A 84 14.15 -13.71 0.42
C ALA A 84 13.67 -12.61 1.38
N VAL A 85 12.48 -12.77 1.99
CA VAL A 85 11.87 -11.76 2.85
C VAL A 85 12.43 -11.86 4.26
N ASP A 86 12.98 -10.74 4.74
CA ASP A 86 13.34 -10.54 6.15
C ASP A 86 12.14 -10.01 6.94
N ASP A 87 11.57 -10.88 7.79
CA ASP A 87 10.44 -10.57 8.65
C ASP A 87 10.66 -9.39 9.59
N ARG A 88 11.90 -9.18 10.05
CA ARG A 88 12.21 -8.07 10.95
C ARG A 88 12.13 -6.75 10.20
N ARG A 89 12.67 -6.70 8.98
CA ARG A 89 12.54 -5.51 8.12
C ARG A 89 11.10 -5.21 7.76
N VAL A 90 10.30 -6.25 7.49
CA VAL A 90 8.86 -6.09 7.27
C VAL A 90 8.20 -5.51 8.51
N TYR A 91 8.43 -6.10 9.68
CA TYR A 91 7.88 -5.64 10.96
C TYR A 91 8.22 -4.17 11.25
N GLU A 92 9.49 -3.77 11.09
CA GLU A 92 9.90 -2.37 11.30
C GLU A 92 9.25 -1.41 10.29
N SER A 93 9.03 -1.87 9.05
CA SER A 93 8.32 -1.07 8.03
C SER A 93 6.83 -0.89 8.36
N VAL A 94 6.19 -1.87 9.01
CA VAL A 94 4.79 -1.78 9.51
C VAL A 94 4.67 -0.93 10.76
N LYS A 95 5.76 -0.79 11.52
CA LYS A 95 5.76 0.05 12.73
C LYS A 95 5.68 1.55 12.42
N GLY A 96 6.02 1.94 11.18
CA GLY A 96 5.70 3.27 10.66
C GLY A 96 4.19 3.51 10.61
N ASP A 97 3.77 4.77 10.50
CA ASP A 97 2.36 5.09 10.34
C ASP A 97 1.85 4.74 8.94
N PHE A 98 0.53 4.56 8.82
CA PHE A 98 -0.17 4.44 7.56
C PHE A 98 -0.81 5.79 7.17
N GLU A 99 -0.22 6.91 7.58
CA GLU A 99 -0.82 8.24 7.45
C GLU A 99 -1.13 8.58 5.98
N SER A 100 -0.18 8.35 5.07
CA SER A 100 -0.39 8.58 3.63
C SER A 100 -1.53 7.75 3.05
N LEU A 101 -1.72 6.52 3.54
CA LEU A 101 -2.83 5.67 3.12
C LEU A 101 -4.17 6.23 3.65
N LEU A 102 -4.21 6.63 4.92
CA LEU A 102 -5.40 7.20 5.53
C LEU A 102 -5.79 8.54 4.87
N ASN A 103 -4.83 9.43 4.64
CA ASN A 103 -5.04 10.71 3.96
C ASN A 103 -5.49 10.53 2.50
N PHE A 104 -5.00 9.49 1.83
CA PHE A 104 -5.48 9.12 0.50
C PHE A 104 -6.96 8.69 0.57
N LEU A 105 -7.30 7.76 1.46
CA LEU A 105 -8.67 7.26 1.61
C LEU A 105 -9.66 8.38 2.00
N GLN A 106 -9.31 9.25 2.95
CA GLN A 106 -10.13 10.39 3.35
C GLN A 106 -10.42 11.35 2.20
N ARG A 107 -9.43 11.61 1.32
CA ARG A 107 -9.67 12.43 0.13
C ARG A 107 -10.60 11.77 -0.86
N LEU A 108 -10.53 10.45 -1.01
CA LEU A 108 -11.45 9.72 -1.87
C LEU A 108 -12.89 9.74 -1.33
N GLU A 109 -13.07 9.57 -0.03
CA GLU A 109 -14.37 9.70 0.64
C GLU A 109 -14.97 11.09 0.42
N MET A 110 -14.17 12.16 0.56
CA MET A 110 -14.63 13.53 0.29
C MET A 110 -15.00 13.78 -1.18
N LEU A 111 -14.28 13.18 -2.13
CA LEU A 111 -14.50 13.42 -3.57
C LEU A 111 -15.62 12.56 -4.17
N TYR A 112 -15.87 11.37 -3.62
CA TYR A 112 -16.78 10.39 -4.22
C TYR A 112 -17.87 9.85 -3.29
N GLY A 113 -17.89 10.21 -2.00
CA GLY A 113 -18.95 9.82 -1.06
C GLY A 113 -19.06 8.31 -0.85
N ILE A 114 -17.92 7.60 -0.84
CA ILE A 114 -17.81 6.17 -0.55
C ILE A 114 -17.47 5.97 0.92
#